data_AF-A0A1L8R5U7-F1
#
_entry.id   AF-A0A1L8R5U7-F1
#
_cell.length_a   1.000
_cell.length_b   1.000
_cell.length_c   1.000
_cell.angle_alpha   90.00
_cell.angle_beta   90.00
_cell.angle_gamma   90.00
#
_symmetry.space_group_name_H-M   'P 1'
#
loop_
_entity.id
_entity.type
_entity.pdbx_description
1 polymer ?
#
loop_
_entity_poly.entity_id
_entity_poly.type
_entity_poly.pdbx_seq_one_letter_code
_entity_poly.pdbx_strand_id
1 'polypeptide(L)'
;MKGVLFMGLLWSLIVGGVIGAIAGAITNKGSSMGIIYNVIAGLVGSAIGQALFGSWGPVIGGMAIIPSLIGAVILVAVVSFFFGRKAA
;
A
#
# COMPACT_ATOMS: atom_id res chain seq x y z
N MET A 1 0.03 -20.70 -18.56
CA MET A 1 -0.70 -20.03 -17.45
C MET A 1 0.19 -19.63 -16.28
N LYS A 2 1.13 -20.46 -15.80
CA LYS A 2 2.00 -20.08 -14.65
C LYS A 2 2.84 -18.81 -14.88
N GLY A 3 3.41 -18.61 -16.08
CA GLY A 3 4.28 -17.45 -16.37
C GLY A 3 3.60 -16.07 -16.29
N VAL A 4 2.30 -15.97 -16.61
CA VAL A 4 1.55 -14.70 -16.58
C VAL A 4 1.26 -14.26 -15.15
N LEU A 5 1.00 -15.21 -14.24
CA LEU A 5 0.78 -14.95 -12.82
C LEU A 5 2.05 -14.44 -12.12
N PHE A 6 3.22 -14.97 -12.48
CA PHE A 6 4.49 -14.49 -11.93
C PHE A 6 4.79 -13.04 -12.33
N MET A 7 4.54 -12.66 -13.58
CA MET A 7 4.71 -11.28 -14.04
C MET A 7 3.73 -10.32 -13.36
N GLY A 8 2.47 -10.74 -13.16
CA GLY A 8 1.48 -9.94 -12.42
C GLY A 8 1.84 -9.75 -10.94
N LEU A 9 2.30 -10.81 -10.27
CA LEU A 9 2.72 -10.74 -8.88
C LEU A 9 3.93 -9.83 -8.68
N LEU A 10 4.99 -10.01 -9.47
CA LEU A 10 6.18 -9.15 -9.40
C LEU A 10 5.83 -7.68 -9.60
N TRP A 11 4.94 -7.40 -10.55
CA TRP A 11 4.52 -6.03 -10.81
C TRP A 11 3.64 -5.47 -9.68
N SER A 12 2.73 -6.26 -9.11
CA SER A 12 1.95 -5.85 -7.93
C SER A 12 2.82 -5.55 -6.71
N LEU A 13 3.92 -6.29 -6.50
CA LEU A 13 4.89 -6.03 -5.45
C LEU A 13 5.59 -4.68 -5.63
N ILE A 14 5.99 -4.34 -6.86
CA ILE A 14 6.63 -3.06 -7.17
C ILE A 14 5.64 -1.91 -6.96
N VAL A 15 4.46 -1.99 -7.58
CA VAL A 15 3.44 -0.94 -7.48
C VAL A 15 2.96 -0.79 -6.02
N GLY A 16 2.74 -1.91 -5.32
CA GLY A 16 2.41 -1.92 -3.91
C GLY A 16 3.51 -1.26 -3.08
N GLY A 17 4.77 -1.63 -3.27
CA GLY A 17 5.92 -1.00 -2.61
C GLY A 17 5.97 0.52 -2.78
N VAL A 18 5.73 1.01 -3.99
CA VAL A 18 5.68 2.45 -4.27
C VAL A 18 4.49 3.11 -3.55
N ILE A 19 3.30 2.54 -3.65
CA ILE A 19 2.10 3.08 -2.98
C ILE A 19 2.30 3.15 -1.46
N GLY A 20 2.83 2.08 -0.85
CA GLY A 20 3.07 2.06 0.59
C GLY A 20 4.21 2.99 1.02
N ALA A 21 5.23 3.19 0.19
CA ALA A 21 6.25 4.20 0.46
C ALA A 21 5.67 5.61 0.44
N ILE A 22 4.79 5.92 -0.52
CA ILE A 22 4.09 7.20 -0.60
C ILE A 22 3.17 7.37 0.61
N ALA A 23 2.39 6.35 0.97
CA ALA A 23 1.52 6.38 2.14
C ALA A 23 2.31 6.57 3.45
N GLY A 24 3.43 5.88 3.59
CA GLY A 24 4.37 6.06 4.70
C GLY A 24 4.94 7.48 4.75
N ALA A 25 5.33 8.05 3.61
CA ALA A 25 5.81 9.43 3.54
C ALA A 25 4.71 10.43 3.94
N ILE A 26 3.49 10.29 3.41
CA ILE A 26 2.33 11.15 3.71
C ILE A 26 2.01 11.14 5.21
N THR A 27 2.12 9.98 5.85
CA THR A 27 1.81 9.82 7.29
C THR A 27 3.00 10.16 8.20
N ASN A 28 4.12 10.65 7.67
CA ASN A 28 5.39 10.88 8.39
C ASN A 28 5.95 9.62 9.07
N LYS A 29 5.67 8.43 8.51
CA LYS A 29 6.12 7.12 9.01
C LYS A 29 7.06 6.41 8.06
N GLY A 30 7.37 7.01 6.90
CA GLY A 30 8.21 6.42 5.85
C GLY A 30 9.61 6.02 6.32
N SER A 31 10.25 6.82 7.17
CA SER A 31 11.57 6.51 7.73
C SER A 31 11.55 5.30 8.68
N SER A 32 10.43 5.05 9.36
CA SER A 32 10.29 3.93 10.31
C SER A 32 9.82 2.63 9.66
N MET A 33 9.21 2.70 8.46
CA MET A 33 8.57 1.54 7.84
C MET A 33 9.52 0.72 6.98
N GLY A 34 10.60 1.27 6.41
CA GLY A 34 11.51 0.47 5.57
C GLY A 34 10.82 -0.20 4.37
N ILE A 35 11.59 -0.90 3.54
CA ILE A 35 11.08 -1.40 2.24
C ILE A 35 10.03 -2.49 2.41
N ILE A 36 10.22 -3.43 3.34
CA ILE A 36 9.31 -4.56 3.54
C ILE A 36 7.94 -4.08 4.01
N TYR A 37 7.88 -3.17 4.99
CA TYR A 37 6.58 -2.67 5.45
C TYR A 37 5.92 -1.76 4.42
N ASN A 38 6.68 -1.03 3.60
CA ASN A 38 6.09 -0.28 2.48
C ASN A 38 5.40 -1.22 1.48
N VAL A 39 6.02 -2.34 1.13
CA VAL A 39 5.38 -3.34 0.25
C VAL A 39 4.11 -3.90 0.90
N ILE A 40 4.18 -4.32 2.17
CA ILE A 40 3.01 -4.87 2.87
C ILE A 40 1.89 -3.83 3.02
N ALA A 41 2.22 -2.62 3.46
CA ALA A 41 1.27 -1.53 3.64
C ALA A 41 0.62 -1.13 2.31
N GLY A 42 1.39 -1.14 1.22
CA GLY A 42 0.85 -0.85 -0.10
C GLY A 42 -0.04 -1.95 -0.66
N LEU A 43 0.32 -3.23 -0.49
CA LEU A 43 -0.50 -4.36 -0.97
C LEU A 43 -1.79 -4.55 -0.15
N VAL A 44 -1.68 -4.51 1.18
CA VAL A 44 -2.84 -4.65 2.07
C VAL A 44 -3.69 -3.40 2.02
N GLY A 45 -3.05 -2.23 2.03
CA GLY A 45 -3.71 -0.95 1.92
C GLY A 45 -4.43 -0.76 0.59
N SER A 46 -3.84 -1.22 -0.52
CA SER A 46 -4.49 -1.15 -1.83
C SER A 46 -5.75 -2.01 -1.88
N ALA A 47 -5.69 -3.23 -1.33
CA ALA A 47 -6.83 -4.12 -1.22
C ALA A 47 -7.96 -3.50 -0.39
N ILE A 48 -7.63 -2.93 0.77
CA ILE A 48 -8.60 -2.23 1.63
C ILE A 48 -9.22 -1.04 0.89
N GLY A 49 -8.40 -0.22 0.24
CA GLY A 49 -8.85 0.97 -0.47
C GLY A 49 -9.81 0.64 -1.62
N GLN A 50 -9.48 -0.36 -2.43
CA GLN A 50 -10.37 -0.80 -3.51
C GLN A 50 -11.64 -1.47 -2.99
N ALA A 51 -11.56 -2.23 -1.90
CA ALA A 51 -12.73 -2.83 -1.28
C ALA A 51 -13.71 -1.79 -0.72
N LEU A 52 -13.20 -0.66 -0.21
CA LEU A 52 -14.02 0.40 0.39
C LEU A 52 -14.52 1.43 -0.64
N PHE A 53 -13.69 1.81 -1.60
CA PHE A 53 -13.95 2.92 -2.52
C PHE A 53 -14.19 2.48 -3.97
N GLY A 54 -14.13 1.17 -4.25
CA GLY A 54 -14.22 0.60 -5.59
C GLY A 54 -12.93 0.75 -6.40
N SER A 55 -13.01 0.46 -7.70
CA SER A 55 -11.86 0.45 -8.61
C SER A 55 -12.01 1.51 -9.71
N TRP A 56 -11.73 2.77 -9.38
CA TRP A 56 -11.81 3.89 -10.31
C TRP A 56 -10.47 4.64 -10.44
N GLY A 57 -10.32 5.36 -11.55
CA GLY A 57 -9.09 6.08 -11.90
C GLY A 57 -8.04 5.20 -12.59
N PRO A 58 -6.79 5.69 -12.71
CA PRO A 58 -5.72 4.97 -13.40
C PRO A 58 -5.43 3.62 -12.76
N VAL A 59 -5.31 2.57 -13.57
CA VAL A 59 -4.96 1.21 -13.13
C VAL A 59 -3.53 0.91 -13.54
N ILE A 60 -2.67 0.63 -12.56
CA ILE A 60 -1.29 0.22 -12.80
C ILE A 60 -1.08 -1.08 -12.03
N GLY A 61 -0.66 -2.12 -12.74
CA GLY A 61 -0.39 -3.40 -12.11
C GLY A 61 -1.58 -4.15 -11.58
N GLY A 62 -2.73 -3.98 -12.23
CA GLY A 62 -3.99 -4.58 -11.80
C GLY A 62 -4.61 -3.92 -10.57
N MET A 63 -4.09 -2.77 -10.13
CA MET A 63 -4.60 -2.03 -8.96
C MET A 63 -5.00 -0.61 -9.35
N ALA A 64 -6.19 -0.17 -8.92
CA ALA A 64 -6.67 1.20 -9.12
C ALA A 64 -5.94 2.16 -8.17
N ILE A 65 -5.13 3.07 -8.72
CA ILE A 65 -4.13 3.82 -7.96
C ILE A 65 -4.74 4.74 -6.92
N ILE A 66 -5.83 5.45 -7.25
CA ILE A 66 -6.42 6.44 -6.35
C ILE A 66 -7.07 5.77 -5.13
N PRO A 67 -8.02 4.81 -5.28
CA PRO A 67 -8.53 4.04 -4.14
C PRO A 67 -7.41 3.37 -3.34
N SER A 68 -6.40 2.83 -4.03
CA SER A 68 -5.32 2.08 -3.38
C SER A 68 -4.45 2.94 -2.49
N LEU A 69 -4.11 4.15 -2.93
CA LEU A 69 -3.31 5.09 -2.15
C LEU A 69 -4.06 5.54 -0.90
N ILE A 70 -5.36 5.83 -1.04
CA ILE A 70 -6.21 6.22 0.10
C ILE A 70 -6.26 5.08 1.14
N GLY A 71 -6.51 3.85 0.69
CA GLY A 71 -6.51 2.68 1.58
C GLY A 71 -5.17 2.43 2.26
N ALA A 72 -4.06 2.61 1.56
CA ALA A 72 -2.72 2.51 2.14
C ALA A 72 -2.44 3.59 3.18
N VAL A 73 -2.82 4.85 2.92
CA VAL A 73 -2.70 5.93 3.91
C VAL A 73 -3.52 5.63 5.15
N ILE A 74 -4.76 5.17 4.99
CA ILE A 74 -5.64 4.79 6.11
C ILE A 74 -5.00 3.66 6.93
N LEU A 75 -4.55 2.58 6.27
CA LEU A 75 -3.91 1.46 6.93
C LEU A 75 -2.70 1.92 7.74
N VAL A 76 -1.80 2.70 7.12
CA VAL A 76 -0.60 3.20 7.77
C VAL A 76 -0.96 4.09 8.95
N ALA A 77 -1.96 4.97 8.82
CA ALA A 77 -2.42 5.82 9.92
C ALA A 77 -2.96 4.99 11.09
N VAL A 78 -3.79 3.98 10.83
CA VAL A 78 -4.36 3.09 11.85
C VAL A 78 -3.26 2.29 12.55
N VAL A 79 -2.41 1.61 11.79
CA VAL A 79 -1.28 0.85 12.37
C VAL A 79 -0.39 1.76 13.20
N SER A 80 -0.10 2.97 12.70
CA SER A 80 0.71 3.94 13.43
C SER A 80 0.02 4.51 14.67
N PHE A 81 -1.29 4.57 14.70
CA PHE A 81 -2.02 5.00 15.89
C PHE A 81 -1.92 3.98 17.02
N PHE A 82 -2.03 2.68 16.68
CA PHE A 82 -1.94 1.59 17.67
C PHE A 82 -0.49 1.24 18.05
N PHE A 83 0.41 1.18 17.07
CA PHE A 83 1.79 0.71 17.24
C PHE A 83 2.83 1.85 17.26
N GLY A 84 2.47 3.06 16.83
CA GLY A 84 3.37 4.21 16.78
C GLY A 84 3.55 4.93 18.11
N ARG A 85 2.93 4.43 19.20
CA ARG A 85 3.35 4.79 20.57
C ARG A 85 4.64 4.04 20.89
N LYS A 86 5.79 4.62 20.55
CA LYS A 86 6.96 4.44 21.43
C LYS A 86 6.73 5.35 22.64
N ALA A 87 6.94 4.75 23.82
CA ALA A 87 6.70 5.32 25.13
C ALA A 87 7.32 6.72 25.29
N ALA A 88 6.66 7.52 26.13
CA ALA A 88 7.15 8.67 26.91
C ALA A 88 8.52 9.26 26.55
#